data_AF-X1J7L2-F1
#
_entry.id   AF-X1J7L2-F1
#
_cell.length_a   1.000
_cell.length_b   1.000
_cell.length_c   1.000
_cell.angle_alpha   90.00
_cell.angle_beta   90.00
_cell.angle_gamma   90.00
#
_symmetry.space_group_name_H-M   'P 1'
#
loop_
_entity.id
_entity.type
_entity.pdbx_description
1 polymer ?
#
loop_
_entity_poly.entity_id
_entity_poly.type
_entity_poly.pdbx_seq_one_letter_code
_entity_poly.pdbx_strand_id
1 'polypeptide(L)'
;MGKGEKWKIKVTYIRQPSPLGLAHAVKVSRDFLQNEPFVMYLGDNIVKQGINSLVKEFREKRPNCQILLAHVDNPRQFGVAELKGDKVVRLVEKPKEPKSDLALVGVYMFDHHIFEAVDNIKPS
;
A
#
# COMPACT_ATOMS: atom_id res chain seq x y z
N MET A 1 18.82 11.41 6.21
CA MET A 1 17.77 12.22 5.56
C MET A 1 17.29 13.41 6.42
N GLY A 2 18.01 13.84 7.48
CA GLY A 2 17.66 15.08 8.22
C GLY A 2 16.19 15.14 8.65
N LYS A 3 15.63 16.34 8.85
CA LYS A 3 14.17 16.51 8.99
C LYS A 3 13.50 16.96 7.68
N GLY A 4 14.23 16.91 6.56
CA GLY A 4 13.72 17.20 5.22
C GLY A 4 13.90 18.65 4.73
N GLU A 5 14.55 19.52 5.52
CA GLU A 5 14.62 20.96 5.26
C GLU A 5 15.26 21.29 3.90
N LYS A 6 16.26 20.51 3.49
CA LYS A 6 16.94 20.64 2.18
C LYS A 6 15.99 20.51 0.99
N TRP A 7 14.89 19.77 1.15
CA TRP A 7 13.91 19.53 0.09
C TRP A 7 12.58 20.22 0.35
N LYS A 8 12.51 21.11 1.35
CA LYS A 8 11.27 21.80 1.77
C LYS A 8 10.13 20.84 2.14
N ILE A 9 10.47 19.67 2.68
CA ILE A 9 9.51 18.69 3.20
C ILE A 9 9.72 18.50 4.71
N LYS A 10 8.72 17.94 5.39
CA LYS A 10 8.83 17.49 6.79
C LYS A 10 9.00 15.98 6.81
N VAL A 11 10.05 15.50 7.45
CA VAL A 11 10.32 14.07 7.61
C VAL A 11 10.21 13.72 9.09
N THR A 12 9.34 12.74 9.38
CA THR A 12 9.19 12.13 10.71
C THR A 12 9.68 10.70 10.65
N TYR A 13 10.44 10.29 11.66
CA TYR A 13 10.88 8.91 11.82
C TYR A 13 10.04 8.23 12.89
N ILE A 14 9.40 7.14 12.50
CA ILE A 14 8.59 6.31 13.39
C ILE A 14 9.24 4.93 13.42
N ARG A 15 9.62 4.45 14.60
CA ARG A 15 10.27 3.14 14.74
C ARG A 15 9.21 2.05 14.78
N GLN A 16 9.32 1.09 13.86
CA GLN A 16 8.58 -0.16 13.96
C GLN A 16 9.37 -1.13 14.87
N PRO A 17 8.87 -1.50 16.06
CA PRO A 17 9.64 -2.29 17.03
C PRO A 17 9.84 -3.75 16.60
N SER A 18 8.99 -4.26 15.70
CA SER A 18 9.06 -5.64 15.21
C SER A 18 8.47 -5.73 13.79
N PRO A 19 9.03 -6.57 12.90
CA PRO A 19 8.60 -6.68 11.51
C PRO A 19 7.32 -7.54 11.37
N LEU A 20 6.24 -7.13 12.02
CA LEU A 20 4.94 -7.84 12.03
C LEU A 20 4.07 -7.52 10.79
N GLY A 21 4.71 -7.14 9.67
CA GLY A 21 4.05 -6.83 8.41
C GLY A 21 3.53 -5.39 8.28
N LEU A 22 2.83 -5.15 7.16
CA LEU A 22 2.41 -3.81 6.71
C LEU A 22 1.31 -3.22 7.59
N ALA A 23 0.34 -4.03 8.04
CA ALA A 23 -0.71 -3.61 8.95
C ALA A 23 -0.13 -3.05 10.27
N HIS A 24 0.93 -3.68 10.78
CA HIS A 24 1.64 -3.19 11.96
C HIS A 24 2.32 -1.84 11.71
N ALA A 25 2.90 -1.61 10.52
CA ALA A 25 3.50 -0.32 10.17
C ALA A 25 2.45 0.81 10.17
N VAL A 26 1.25 0.55 9.63
CA VAL A 26 0.13 1.50 9.69
C VAL A 26 -0.30 1.75 11.14
N LYS A 27 -0.44 0.69 11.95
CA LYS A 27 -0.83 0.79 13.36
C LYS A 27 0.13 1.65 14.17
N VAL A 28 1.42 1.42 14.02
CA VAL A 28 2.48 2.18 14.72
C VAL A 28 2.54 3.64 14.26
N SER A 29 2.05 3.94 13.05
CA SER A 29 2.03 5.29 12.49
C SER A 29 0.72 6.05 12.74
N ARG A 30 -0.26 5.45 13.43
CA ARG A 30 -1.62 6.00 13.60
C ARG A 30 -1.65 7.44 14.11
N ASP A 31 -0.89 7.74 15.15
CA ASP A 31 -0.87 9.08 15.76
C ASP A 31 -0.32 10.15 14.81
N PHE A 32 0.59 9.77 13.92
CA PHE A 32 1.15 10.65 12.90
C PHE A 32 0.20 10.83 11.71
N LEU A 33 -0.46 9.75 11.28
CA LEU A 33 -1.36 9.74 10.13
C LEU A 33 -2.71 10.41 10.42
N GLN A 34 -3.20 10.29 11.66
CA GLN A 34 -4.51 10.80 12.07
C GLN A 34 -5.61 10.34 11.10
N ASN A 35 -6.52 11.22 10.67
CA ASN A 35 -7.58 10.90 9.72
C ASN A 35 -7.25 11.32 8.28
N GLU A 36 -6.01 11.73 8.00
CA GLU A 36 -5.62 12.21 6.67
C GLU A 36 -5.39 11.04 5.70
N PRO A 37 -5.79 11.18 4.42
CA PRO A 37 -5.44 10.20 3.41
C PRO A 37 -3.94 10.19 3.16
N PHE A 38 -3.35 9.01 3.00
CA PHE A 38 -1.91 8.85 2.86
C PHE A 38 -1.53 7.80 1.82
N VAL A 39 -0.29 7.91 1.35
CA VAL A 39 0.36 6.90 0.51
C VAL A 39 1.31 6.10 1.38
N MET A 40 1.17 4.78 1.39
CA MET A 40 2.17 3.86 1.91
C MET A 40 2.99 3.33 0.73
N TYR A 41 4.28 3.62 0.74
CA TYR A 41 5.21 3.25 -0.33
C TYR A 41 6.34 2.41 0.28
N LEU A 42 6.49 1.16 -0.18
CA LEU A 42 7.52 0.26 0.31
C LEU A 42 8.90 0.71 -0.20
N GLY A 43 9.87 0.83 0.71
CA GLY A 43 11.18 1.44 0.42
C GLY A 43 12.05 0.66 -0.57
N ASP A 44 11.70 -0.57 -0.89
CA ASP A 44 12.35 -1.46 -1.86
C ASP A 44 11.67 -1.45 -3.25
N ASN A 45 10.56 -0.72 -3.41
CA ASN A 45 9.81 -0.66 -4.66
C ASN A 45 10.22 0.55 -5.51
N ILE A 46 10.35 0.39 -6.82
CA ILE A 46 10.68 1.49 -7.74
C ILE A 46 9.64 1.55 -8.87
N VAL A 47 8.84 2.62 -8.87
CA VAL A 47 7.85 2.89 -9.92
C VAL A 47 8.38 3.94 -10.89
N LYS A 48 8.81 3.50 -12.09
CA LYS A 48 9.47 4.37 -13.09
C LYS A 48 8.64 5.60 -13.51
N GLN A 49 7.33 5.45 -13.59
CA GLN A 49 6.42 6.52 -14.04
C GLN A 49 5.92 7.41 -12.89
N GLY A 50 6.36 7.14 -11.65
CA GLY A 50 5.80 7.77 -10.45
C GLY A 50 4.35 7.36 -10.20
N ILE A 51 3.69 8.10 -9.30
CA ILE A 51 2.34 7.76 -8.80
C ILE A 51 1.34 8.93 -8.93
N ASN A 52 1.71 10.00 -9.65
CA ASN A 52 0.92 11.24 -9.68
C ASN A 52 -0.50 11.05 -10.21
N SER A 53 -0.68 10.24 -11.27
CA SER A 53 -1.99 9.91 -11.83
C SER A 53 -2.86 9.14 -10.84
N LEU A 54 -2.27 8.16 -10.14
CA LEU A 54 -2.95 7.36 -9.11
C LEU A 54 -3.38 8.22 -7.92
N VAL A 55 -2.50 9.12 -7.45
CA VAL A 55 -2.84 10.05 -6.35
C VAL A 55 -3.96 11.00 -6.77
N LYS A 56 -3.94 11.48 -8.02
CA LYS A 56 -5.02 12.33 -8.55
C LYS A 56 -6.35 11.57 -8.57
N GLU A 57 -6.34 10.36 -9.11
CA GLU A 57 -7.53 9.50 -9.18
C GLU A 57 -8.08 9.17 -7.78
N PHE A 58 -7.22 8.84 -6.81
CA PHE A 58 -7.63 8.57 -5.43
C PHE A 58 -8.34 9.77 -4.81
N ARG A 59 -7.83 10.99 -5.05
CA ARG A 59 -8.46 12.23 -4.56
C ARG A 59 -9.79 12.53 -5.22
N GLU A 60 -9.93 12.22 -6.51
CA GLU A 60 -11.16 12.45 -7.29
C GLU A 60 -12.25 11.44 -6.96
N LYS A 61 -11.92 10.15 -6.96
CA LYS A 61 -12.87 9.05 -6.73
C LYS A 61 -13.15 8.79 -5.25
N ARG A 62 -12.24 9.19 -4.35
CA ARG A 62 -12.30 9.00 -2.89
C ARG A 62 -12.66 7.56 -2.47
N PRO A 63 -11.99 6.52 -3.00
CA PRO A 63 -12.18 5.17 -2.47
C PRO A 63 -11.54 5.06 -1.08
N ASN A 64 -11.93 4.05 -0.29
CA ASN A 64 -11.27 3.81 1.00
C ASN A 64 -9.83 3.28 0.83
N CYS A 65 -9.59 2.58 -0.28
CA CYS A 65 -8.30 1.99 -0.62
C CYS A 65 -8.09 2.00 -2.14
N GLN A 66 -6.87 2.29 -2.57
CA GLN A 66 -6.41 2.09 -3.95
C GLN A 66 -5.01 1.48 -3.92
N ILE A 67 -4.81 0.45 -4.73
CA ILE A 67 -3.54 -0.29 -4.81
C ILE A 67 -3.02 -0.24 -6.24
N LEU A 68 -1.70 -0.28 -6.40
CA LEU A 68 -1.06 -0.38 -7.70
C LEU A 68 -0.82 -1.85 -8.05
N LEU A 69 -1.24 -2.25 -9.25
CA LEU A 69 -1.00 -3.56 -9.82
C LEU A 69 -0.11 -3.44 -11.05
N ALA A 70 0.74 -4.44 -11.29
CA ALA A 70 1.58 -4.53 -12.46
C ALA A 70 1.50 -5.92 -13.08
N HIS A 71 1.52 -6.00 -14.41
CA HIS A 71 1.72 -7.26 -15.12
C HIS A 71 3.14 -7.78 -14.87
N VAL A 72 3.25 -9.05 -14.53
CA VAL A 72 4.54 -9.73 -14.32
C VAL A 72 4.57 -11.08 -15.04
N ASP A 73 5.74 -11.45 -15.55
CA ASP A 73 5.92 -12.72 -16.26
C ASP A 73 5.81 -13.94 -15.32
N ASN A 74 6.18 -13.79 -14.04
CA ASN A 74 6.17 -14.87 -13.07
C ASN A 74 5.35 -14.52 -11.81
N PRO A 75 4.01 -14.56 -11.89
CA PRO A 75 3.12 -14.17 -10.80
C PRO A 75 3.27 -15.03 -9.52
N ARG A 76 3.82 -16.25 -9.63
CA ARG A 76 4.02 -17.15 -8.48
C ARG A 76 4.99 -16.61 -7.42
N GLN A 77 5.79 -15.61 -7.75
CA GLN A 77 6.75 -15.01 -6.82
C GLN A 77 6.15 -13.87 -5.98
N PHE A 78 4.95 -13.41 -6.31
CA PHE A 78 4.35 -12.19 -5.77
C PHE A 78 2.96 -12.44 -5.16
N GLY A 79 2.39 -11.41 -4.53
CA GLY A 79 0.96 -11.35 -4.24
C GLY A 79 0.19 -11.08 -5.51
N VAL A 80 -0.68 -12.00 -5.91
CA VAL A 80 -1.44 -11.93 -7.17
C VAL A 80 -2.86 -11.48 -6.88
N ALA A 81 -3.32 -10.46 -7.61
CA ALA A 81 -4.64 -9.87 -7.45
C ALA A 81 -5.62 -10.40 -8.49
N GLU A 82 -6.78 -10.87 -8.03
CA GLU A 82 -7.93 -11.22 -8.86
C GLU A 82 -8.88 -10.02 -8.92
N LEU A 83 -9.27 -9.64 -10.14
CA LEU A 83 -10.13 -8.50 -10.38
C LEU A 83 -11.53 -8.93 -10.85
N LYS A 84 -12.55 -8.21 -10.39
CA LYS A 84 -13.90 -8.22 -10.97
C LYS A 84 -14.24 -6.78 -11.39
N GLY A 85 -14.08 -6.48 -12.67
CA GLY A 85 -14.10 -5.10 -13.15
C GLY A 85 -12.88 -4.34 -12.63
N ASP A 86 -13.12 -3.21 -11.96
CA ASP A 86 -12.09 -2.37 -11.33
C ASP A 86 -11.82 -2.72 -9.86
N LYS A 87 -12.53 -3.71 -9.30
CA LYS A 87 -12.41 -4.10 -7.88
C LYS A 87 -11.55 -5.34 -7.71
N VAL A 88 -10.65 -5.27 -6.75
CA VAL A 88 -9.88 -6.43 -6.27
C VAL A 88 -10.81 -7.28 -5.41
N VAL A 89 -11.07 -8.51 -5.85
CA VAL A 89 -11.94 -9.45 -5.12
C VAL A 89 -11.14 -10.48 -4.33
N ARG A 90 -9.88 -10.71 -4.72
CA ARG A 90 -9.00 -11.65 -4.04
C ARG A 90 -7.55 -11.21 -4.19
N LEU A 91 -6.77 -11.40 -3.15
CA LEU A 91 -5.32 -11.28 -3.17
C LEU A 91 -4.75 -12.57 -2.60
N VAL A 92 -3.84 -13.23 -3.32
CA VAL A 92 -3.22 -14.47 -2.87
C VAL A 92 -1.70 -14.32 -2.93
N GLU A 93 -1.03 -14.55 -1.80
CA GLU A 93 0.43 -14.52 -1.75
C GLU A 93 1.02 -15.78 -2.35
N LYS A 94 1.94 -15.61 -3.31
CA LYS A 94 2.73 -16.68 -3.95
C LYS A 94 1.88 -17.89 -4.36
N PRO A 95 0.81 -17.69 -5.15
CA PRO A 95 -0.11 -18.77 -5.50
C PRO A 95 0.62 -19.85 -6.32
N LYS A 96 0.36 -21.12 -6.01
CA LYS A 96 0.82 -22.24 -6.86
C LYS A 96 0.17 -22.17 -8.25
N GLU A 97 -1.10 -21.78 -8.29
CA GLU A 97 -1.89 -21.61 -9.52
C GLU A 97 -2.43 -20.18 -9.57
N PRO A 98 -1.69 -19.24 -10.18
CA PRO A 98 -2.10 -17.84 -10.27
C PRO A 98 -3.35 -17.70 -11.13
N LYS A 99 -4.34 -16.95 -10.64
CA LYS A 99 -5.61 -16.65 -11.36
C LYS A 99 -5.50 -15.43 -12.29
N SER A 100 -4.43 -14.66 -12.17
CA SER A 100 -4.06 -13.56 -13.04
C SER A 100 -2.54 -13.41 -13.05
N ASP A 101 -2.04 -12.54 -13.92
CA ASP A 101 -0.65 -12.10 -14.01
C ASP A 101 -0.43 -10.72 -13.35
N LEU A 102 -1.43 -10.24 -12.60
CA LEU A 102 -1.40 -8.95 -11.92
C LEU A 102 -0.79 -9.09 -10.53
N ALA A 103 0.47 -8.67 -10.40
CA ALA A 103 1.15 -8.60 -9.12
C ALA A 103 0.85 -7.30 -8.38
N LEU A 104 0.73 -7.41 -7.07
CA LEU A 104 0.65 -6.29 -6.14
C LEU A 104 1.99 -5.56 -6.11
N VAL A 105 1.97 -4.28 -6.46
CA VAL A 105 3.11 -3.39 -6.27
C VAL A 105 3.04 -2.79 -4.87
N GLY A 106 4.19 -2.54 -4.24
CA GLY A 106 4.32 -1.98 -2.89
C GLY A 106 3.92 -0.50 -2.78
N VAL A 107 2.84 -0.08 -3.44
CA VAL A 107 2.28 1.26 -3.38
C VAL A 107 0.79 1.15 -3.08
N TYR A 108 0.40 1.74 -1.96
CA TYR A 108 -0.95 1.69 -1.44
C TYR A 108 -1.41 3.09 -1.06
N MET A 109 -2.69 3.37 -1.24
CA MET A 109 -3.33 4.61 -0.85
C MET A 109 -4.53 4.27 0.02
N PHE A 110 -4.63 4.93 1.16
CA PHE A 110 -5.64 4.65 2.15
C PHE A 110 -6.26 5.95 2.66
N ASP A 111 -7.53 5.87 3.03
CA ASP A 111 -8.16 6.82 3.93
C ASP A 111 -8.18 6.28 5.37
N HIS A 112 -8.85 7.00 6.26
CA HIS A 112 -8.97 6.65 7.68
C HIS A 112 -9.63 5.28 7.96
N HIS A 113 -10.38 4.69 7.03
CA HIS A 113 -11.01 3.37 7.25
C HIS A 113 -9.96 2.25 7.39
N ILE A 114 -8.71 2.49 6.98
CA ILE A 114 -7.62 1.53 7.17
C ILE A 114 -7.41 1.17 8.64
N PHE A 115 -7.67 2.08 9.59
CA PHE A 115 -7.49 1.76 11.01
C PHE A 115 -8.50 0.73 11.49
N GLU A 116 -9.75 0.83 11.03
CA GLU A 116 -10.76 -0.19 11.32
C GLU A 116 -10.35 -1.54 10.72
N ALA A 117 -9.87 -1.55 9.48
CA ALA A 117 -9.39 -2.78 8.85
C ALA A 117 -8.20 -3.38 9.63
N VAL A 118 -7.20 -2.57 9.98
CA VAL A 118 -5.99 -3.01 10.72
C VAL A 118 -6.34 -3.54 12.11
N ASP A 119 -7.29 -2.93 12.80
CA ASP A 119 -7.71 -3.38 14.14
C ASP A 119 -8.49 -4.72 14.09
N ASN A 120 -9.08 -5.06 12.94
CA ASN A 120 -9.82 -6.32 12.73
C ASN A 120 -9.01 -7.45 12.08
N ILE A 121 -7.77 -7.20 11.64
CA ILE A 121 -6.90 -8.24 11.08
C ILE A 121 -6.44 -9.19 12.19
N LYS A 122 -6.63 -10.49 11.97
CA LYS A 122 -5.99 -11.54 12.78
C LYS A 122 -4.59 -11.83 12.23
N PRO A 123 -3.58 -12.08 13.07
CA PRO A 123 -2.30 -12.57 12.62
C PRO A 123 -2.49 -13.86 11.79
N SER A 124 -1.85 -13.89 10.62
CA SER A 124 -1.77 -15.04 9.72
C SER A 124 -0.78 -16.08 10.20
#